data_AF-A0A6M1S516-F1
#
_entry.id   AF-A0A6M1S516-F1
#
_cell.length_a   1.000
_cell.length_b   1.000
_cell.length_c   1.000
_cell.angle_alpha   90.00
_cell.angle_beta   90.00
_cell.angle_gamma   90.00
#
_symmetry.space_group_name_H-M   'P 1'
#
loop_
_entity.id
_entity.type
_entity.pdbx_description
1 polymer ?
#
loop_
_entity_poly.entity_id
_entity_poly.type
_entity_poly.pdbx_seq_one_letter_code
_entity_poly.pdbx_strand_id
1 'polypeptide(L)' 'MADQPARGERLPLNDQLEAALQQVCEQQELTSLDEAAEWLLRRRLRKGTQGLTGRGRALYPVGRNH' A
#
# COMPACT_ATOMS: atom_id res chain seq x y z
N MET A 1 -17.83 3.98 -16.34
CA MET A 1 -17.27 2.71 -15.83
C MET A 1 -16.89 2.95 -14.39
N ALA A 2 -17.74 2.56 -13.44
CA ALA A 2 -17.41 2.57 -12.02
C ALA A 2 -17.08 1.13 -11.65
N ASP A 3 -15.80 0.87 -11.40
CA ASP A 3 -15.31 -0.31 -10.72
C ASP A 3 -15.96 -0.32 -9.33
N GLN A 4 -16.97 -1.16 -9.13
CA GLN A 4 -17.60 -1.33 -7.82
C GLN A 4 -16.70 -2.32 -7.06
N PRO A 5 -15.88 -1.87 -6.09
CA PRO A 5 -15.02 -2.79 -5.38
C PRO A 5 -15.91 -3.84 -4.70
N ALA A 6 -15.53 -5.11 -4.86
CA ALA A 6 -16.17 -6.23 -4.20
C ALA A 6 -16.34 -5.87 -2.72
N ARG A 7 -17.59 -5.70 -2.27
CA ARG A 7 -17.89 -5.34 -0.88
C ARG A 7 -17.61 -6.56 0.00
N GLY A 8 -16.33 -6.75 0.31
CA GLY A 8 -15.89 -7.56 1.41
C GLY A 8 -16.44 -6.96 2.69
N GLU A 9 -16.91 -7.82 3.57
CA GLU A 9 -17.40 -7.47 4.89
C GLU A 9 -16.41 -6.54 5.59
N ARG A 10 -16.90 -5.38 6.04
CA ARG A 10 -16.06 -4.36 6.66
C ARG A 10 -15.63 -4.89 8.02
N LEU A 11 -14.32 -5.07 8.19
CA LEU A 11 -13.76 -5.51 9.47
C LEU A 11 -14.12 -4.49 10.56
N PRO A 12 -14.51 -4.94 11.77
CA PRO A 12 -14.75 -4.02 12.87
C PRO A 12 -13.46 -3.25 13.16
N LEU A 13 -13.54 -1.93 13.06
CA LEU A 13 -12.44 -1.03 13.37
C LEU A 13 -12.57 -0.60 14.84
N ASN A 14 -11.46 -0.54 15.56
CA ASN A 14 -11.42 0.14 16.84
C ASN A 14 -11.15 1.64 16.65
N ASP A 15 -11.41 2.44 17.68
CA ASP A 15 -11.30 3.91 17.62
C ASP A 15 -9.90 4.38 17.20
N GLN A 16 -8.86 3.67 17.65
CA GLN A 16 -7.47 3.99 17.30
C GLN A 16 -7.18 3.77 15.80
N LEU A 17 -7.67 2.67 15.24
CA LEU A 17 -7.52 2.36 13.82
C LEU A 17 -8.34 3.32 12.97
N GLU A 18 -9.56 3.66 13.40
CA GLU A 18 -10.41 4.64 12.72
C GLU A 18 -9.74 6.03 12.68
N ALA A 19 -9.21 6.50 13.81
CA ALA A 19 -8.48 7.76 13.87
C ALA A 19 -7.24 7.76 12.96
N ALA A 20 -6.49 6.66 12.91
CA ALA A 20 -5.33 6.53 12.03
C ALA A 20 -5.72 6.54 10.54
N LEU A 21 -6.82 5.89 10.17
CA LEU A 21 -7.33 5.90 8.79
C LEU A 21 -7.86 7.29 8.41
N GLN A 22 -8.52 7.99 9.34
CA GLN A 22 -8.99 9.36 9.11
C GLN A 22 -7.84 10.33 8.84
N GLN A 23 -6.72 10.21 9.58
CA GLN A 23 -5.51 10.99 9.29
C GLN A 23 -4.95 10.72 7.90
N VAL A 24 -5.04 9.48 7.42
CA VAL A 24 -4.61 9.15 6.05
C VAL A 24 -5.55 9.77 5.02
N CYS A 25 -6.86 9.80 5.28
CA CYS A 25 -7.81 10.49 4.40
C CYS A 25 -7.44 11.95 4.23
N GLU A 26 -7.17 12.67 5.32
CA GLU A 26 -6.78 14.09 5.29
C GLU A 26 -5.47 14.31 4.55
N GLN A 27 -4.46 13.47 4.79
CA GLN A 27 -3.14 13.61 4.18
C GLN A 27 -3.10 13.28 2.68
N GLN A 28 -4.03 12.46 2.21
CA GLN A 28 -4.04 11.92 0.84
C GLN A 28 -5.28 12.37 0.05
N GLU A 29 -6.09 13.28 0.62
CA GLU A 29 -7.31 13.82 0.03
C GLU A 29 -8.30 12.70 -0.39
N LEU A 30 -8.49 11.70 0.49
CA LEU A 30 -9.38 10.56 0.25
C LEU A 30 -10.75 10.78 0.90
N THR A 31 -11.77 10.15 0.32
CA THR A 31 -13.18 10.39 0.64
C THR A 31 -13.73 9.38 1.64
N SER A 32 -13.05 8.25 1.84
CA SER A 32 -13.51 7.19 2.75
C SER A 32 -12.36 6.44 3.42
N LEU A 33 -12.67 5.85 4.59
CA LEU A 33 -11.73 4.99 5.31
C LEU A 33 -11.37 3.73 4.52
N ASP A 34 -12.27 3.24 3.66
CA ASP A 34 -12.01 2.10 2.78
C ASP A 34 -10.96 2.47 1.72
N GLU A 35 -11.05 3.67 1.14
CA GLU A 35 -10.02 4.21 0.23
C GLU A 35 -8.68 4.40 0.95
N ALA A 36 -8.68 4.86 2.21
CA ALA A 36 -7.46 4.97 3.00
C ALA A 36 -6.81 3.61 3.29
N ALA A 37 -7.61 2.61 3.66
CA ALA A 37 -7.15 1.25 3.88
C ALA A 37 -6.55 0.65 2.60
N GLU A 38 -7.24 0.81 1.47
CA GLU A 38 -6.75 0.38 0.17
C GLU A 38 -5.45 1.09 -0.21
N TRP A 39 -5.37 2.41 0.01
CA TRP A 39 -4.19 3.20 -0.28
C TRP A 39 -2.97 2.70 0.49
N LEU A 40 -3.13 2.44 1.79
CA LEU A 40 -2.08 1.88 2.65
C LEU A 40 -1.64 0.49 2.17
N LEU A 41 -2.58 -0.38 1.81
CA LEU A 41 -2.30 -1.70 1.27
C LEU A 41 -1.48 -1.62 -0.02
N ARG A 42 -1.94 -0.82 -1.00
CA ARG A 42 -1.23 -0.60 -2.26
C ARG A 42 0.17 -0.03 -2.02
N ARG A 43 0.31 0.91 -1.07
CA ARG A 43 1.62 1.48 -0.68
C ARG A 43 2.56 0.43 -0.11
N ARG A 44 2.08 -0.46 0.76
CA ARG A 44 2.86 -1.56 1.32
C ARG A 44 3.29 -2.55 0.24
N LEU A 45 2.37 -2.93 -0.65
CA LEU A 45 2.65 -3.85 -1.76
C LEU A 45 3.75 -3.30 -2.68
N ARG A 46 3.66 -2.03 -3.10
CA ARG A 46 4.71 -1.40 -3.93
C ARG A 46 6.10 -1.52 -3.30
N LYS A 47 6.23 -1.25 -2.00
CA LYS A 47 7.50 -1.41 -1.27
C LYS A 47 7.96 -2.87 -1.18
N GLY A 48 7.05 -3.78 -0.87
CA GLY A 48 7.34 -5.21 -0.78
C GLY A 48 7.79 -5.82 -2.11
N THR A 49 7.10 -5.48 -3.20
CA THR A 49 7.43 -5.95 -4.55
C THR A 49 8.81 -5.47 -5.00
N GLN A 50 9.21 -4.24 -4.67
CA GLN A 50 10.57 -3.76 -4.94
C GLN A 50 11.63 -4.60 -4.22
N GLY A 51 11.40 -4.91 -2.94
CA GLY A 51 12.29 -5.77 -2.15
C GLY A 51 12.42 -7.19 -2.70
N LEU A 52 11.30 -7.81 -3.09
CA LEU A 52 11.27 -9.18 -3.59
C LEU A 52 11.84 -9.33 -5.01
N THR A 53 11.54 -8.39 -5.90
CA THR A 53 11.91 -8.52 -7.33
C THR A 53 13.28 -7.95 -7.66
N GLY A 54 13.94 -7.28 -6.70
CA GLY A 54 15.20 -6.57 -6.95
C GLY A 54 15.08 -5.41 -7.95
N ARG A 55 13.86 -5.07 -8.39
CA ARG A 55 13.58 -3.99 -9.35
C ARG A 55 14.01 -2.65 -8.74
N GLY A 56 14.95 -1.98 -9.40
CA GLY A 56 15.57 -0.72 -8.92
C GLY A 56 16.91 -0.91 -8.19
N ARG A 57 17.41 -2.15 -8.02
CA ARG A 57 18.78 -2.39 -7.56
C ARG A 57 19.74 -2.27 -8.75
N ALA A 58 20.84 -1.57 -8.57
CA ALA A 58 21.94 -1.57 -9.54
C ALA A 58 22.54 -2.99 -9.62
N LEU A 59 22.63 -3.53 -10.83
CA LEU A 59 23.37 -4.77 -11.08
C LEU A 59 24.85 -4.41 -11.18
N TYR A 60 25.61 -4.77 -10.16
CA TYR A 60 27.06 -4.62 -10.19
C TYR A 60 27.67 -5.81 -10.94
N PRO A 61 28.60 -5.58 -11.89
CA PRO A 61 29.32 -6.67 -12.51
C PRO A 61 30.11 -7.41 -11.42
N VAL A 62 29.80 -8.69 -11.25
CA VAL A 62 30.62 -9.59 -10.42
C VAL A 62 31.88 -9.90 -11.23
N GLY A 63 33.02 -9.39 -10.76
CA GLY A 63 34.31 -9.60 -11.41
C GLY A 63 34.64 -11.09 -11.47
N ARG A 64 34.95 -11.58 -12.67
CA ARG A 64 35.65 -12.86 -12.84
C ARG A 64 37.06 -12.66 -12.31
N ASN A 65 37.35 -13.17 -11.12
CA ASN A 65 38.73 -13.40 -10.72
C ASN A 65 39.29 -14.46 -11.68
N HIS A 66 40.28 -14.06 -12.46
CA HIS A 66 41.12 -14.94 -13.27
C HIS A 66 42.17 -15.62 -12.39
#